data_AF-A0A928R009-F1
#
_entry.id   AF-A0A928R009-F1
#
_cell.length_a   1.000
_cell.length_b   1.000
_cell.length_c   1.000
_cell.angle_alpha   90.00
_cell.angle_beta   90.00
_cell.angle_gamma   90.00
#
_symmetry.space_group_name_H-M   'P 1'
#
loop_
_entity.id
_entity.type
_entity.pdbx_description
1 polymer ?
#
loop_
_entity_poly.entity_id
_entity_poly.type
_entity_poly.pdbx_seq_one_letter_code
_entity_poly.pdbx_strand_id
1 'polypeptide(L)' 'FIEEIGTYDPTAAPSAVKVDLERAKYWIANGAQPTDTVKALLKKAEA' A
#
# COMPACT_ATOMS: atom_id res chain seq x y z
N PHE A 1 -8.51 0.48 13.82
CA PHE A 1 -7.49 0.03 12.84
C PHE A 1 -6.59 -0.98 13.55
N ILE A 2 -6.06 -1.98 12.84
CA ILE A 2 -5.12 -2.97 13.42
C ILE A 2 -3.68 -2.43 13.29
N GLU A 3 -3.32 -1.97 12.09
CA GLU A 3 -2.00 -1.41 11.79
C GLU A 3 -2.08 -0.46 10.60
N GLU A 4 -1.29 0.61 10.63
CA GLU A 4 -1.07 1.49 9.48
C GLU A 4 0.30 1.15 8.88
N ILE A 5 0.31 0.75 7.61
CA ILE A 5 1.52 0.30 6.90
C ILE A 5 1.98 1.31 5.84
N GLY A 6 1.34 2.47 5.74
CA GLY A 6 1.66 3.44 4.70
C GLY A 6 0.63 4.54 4.49
N THR A 7 0.96 5.45 3.59
CA THR A 7 0.17 6.62 3.20
C THR A 7 0.20 6.82 1.69
N TYR A 8 -0.91 7.37 1.18
CA TYR A 8 -1.04 7.79 -0.20
C TYR A 8 -1.49 9.24 -0.24
N ASP A 9 -0.69 10.09 -0.88
CA ASP A 9 -1.01 11.49 -1.15
C ASP A 9 -1.28 11.68 -2.66
N PRO A 10 -2.56 11.74 -3.06
CA PRO A 10 -2.94 12.01 -4.44
C PRO A 10 -2.73 13.47 -4.87
N THR A 11 -2.53 14.39 -3.93
CA THR A 11 -2.42 15.83 -4.21
C THR A 11 -0.99 16.27 -4.47
N ALA A 12 -0.01 15.45 -4.08
CA ALA A 12 1.39 15.65 -4.45
C ALA A 12 1.58 15.53 -5.98
N ALA A 13 2.49 16.34 -6.53
CA ALA A 13 2.87 16.32 -7.94
C ALA A 13 4.37 15.99 -8.05
N PRO A 14 4.76 14.73 -8.30
CA PRO A 14 3.94 13.54 -8.60
C PRO A 14 3.30 12.90 -7.36
N SER A 15 2.25 12.09 -7.56
CA SER A 15 1.50 11.43 -6.48
C SER A 15 2.45 10.62 -5.59
N ALA A 16 2.41 10.85 -4.28
CA ALA A 16 3.34 10.22 -3.36
C ALA A 16 2.71 8.97 -2.73
N VAL A 17 3.39 7.83 -2.88
CA VAL A 17 3.03 6.56 -2.22
C VAL A 17 4.17 6.19 -1.30
N LYS A 18 3.89 6.02 -0.01
CA LYS A 18 4.85 5.49 0.95
C LYS A 18 4.20 4.30 1.64
N VAL A 19 4.71 3.10 1.42
CA VAL A 19 4.17 1.89 2.04
C VAL A 19 5.31 0.98 2.45
N ASP A 20 5.18 0.38 3.62
CA ASP A 20 6.03 -0.71 4.07
C ASP A 20 5.61 -1.99 3.33
N LEU A 21 6.38 -2.32 2.30
CA LEU A 21 6.12 -3.49 1.45
C LEU A 21 6.28 -4.81 2.20
N GLU A 22 7.11 -4.87 3.24
CA GLU A 22 7.30 -6.09 4.03
C GLU A 22 6.06 -6.37 4.87
N ARG A 23 5.53 -5.33 5.55
CA ARG A 23 4.29 -5.43 6.30
C ARG A 23 3.08 -5.69 5.39
N ALA A 24 3.03 -5.04 4.23
CA ALA A 24 1.99 -5.32 3.24
C ALA A 24 1.98 -6.80 2.82
N LYS A 25 3.15 -7.36 2.48
CA LYS A 25 3.30 -8.77 2.12
C LYS A 25 2.93 -9.71 3.26
N TYR A 26 3.33 -9.38 4.50
CA TYR A 26 2.95 -10.15 5.69
C TYR A 26 1.43 -10.23 5.83
N TRP A 27 0.72 -9.10 5.78
CA TRP A 27 -0.73 -9.10 5.96
C TRP A 27 -1.46 -9.81 4.82
N ILE A 28 -1.01 -9.64 3.58
CA ILE A 28 -1.57 -10.36 2.42
C ILE A 28 -1.36 -11.87 2.58
N ALA A 29 -0.18 -12.32 3.03
CA ALA A 29 0.08 -13.73 3.31
C ALA A 29 -0.78 -14.29 4.45
N ASN A 30 -1.15 -13.45 5.42
CA ASN A 30 -2.09 -13.79 6.50
C ASN A 30 -3.57 -13.67 6.08
N GLY A 31 -3.87 -13.43 4.80
CA GLY A 31 -5.23 -13.42 4.26
C GLY A 31 -5.86 -12.04 4.11
N ALA A 32 -5.12 -10.95 4.31
CA ALA A 32 -5.63 -9.61 4.02
C ALA A 32 -5.92 -9.46 2.51
N GLN A 33 -7.13 -9.02 2.18
CA GLN A 33 -7.55 -8.77 0.79
C GLN A 33 -7.49 -7.27 0.48
N PRO A 34 -6.49 -6.79 -0.29
CA PRO A 34 -6.44 -5.40 -0.70
C PRO A 34 -7.55 -5.09 -1.71
N THR A 35 -8.12 -3.89 -1.62
CA THR A 35 -9.03 -3.35 -2.63
C THR A 35 -8.30 -3.01 -3.92
N ASP A 36 -9.01 -2.82 -5.03
CA ASP A 36 -8.40 -2.62 -6.35
C ASP A 36 -7.48 -1.39 -6.40
N THR A 37 -7.87 -0.29 -5.74
CA THR A 37 -7.02 0.90 -5.60
C THR A 37 -5.74 0.59 -4.82
N VAL A 38 -5.83 -0.14 -3.71
CA VAL A 38 -4.66 -0.51 -2.90
C VAL A 38 -3.72 -1.43 -3.68
N LYS A 39 -4.25 -2.39 -4.45
CA LYS A 39 -3.43 -3.23 -5.34
C LYS A 39 -2.64 -2.39 -6.35
N ALA A 40 -3.28 -1.40 -6.96
CA ALA A 40 -2.62 -0.50 -7.90
C ALA A 40 -1.53 0.34 -7.22
N LEU A 41 -1.77 0.81 -5.99
CA LEU A 41 -0.78 1.55 -5.21
C LEU A 41 0.41 0.69 -4.78
N LEU A 42 0.17 -0.54 -4.31
CA LEU A 42 1.23 -1.50 -3.97
C LEU A 42 2.10 -1.81 -5.19
N LYS A 43 1.48 -2.06 -6.35
CA LYS A 43 2.21 -2.30 -7.61
C LYS A 43 3.05 -1.09 -8.04
N LYS A 44 2.58 0.13 -7.81
CA LYS A 44 3.35 1.36 -8.07
C LYS A 44 4.52 1.54 -7.10
N ALA A 45 4.40 1.06 -5.88
CA ALA A 45 5.45 1.15 -4.87
C ALA A 45 6.52 0.05 -4.99
N GLU A 46 6.21 -1.06 -5.68
CA GLU A 46 7.18 -2.13 -6.01
C GLU A 46 8.05 -1.84 -7.25
N ALA A 47 7.68 -0.82 -8.05
CA ALA A 47 8.35 -0.43 -9.29
C ALA A 47 9.33 0.74 -9.07
#